data_AF-C6W2V6-F1
#
_entry.id   AF-C6W2V6-F1
#
_cell.length_a   1.000
_cell.length_b   1.000
_cell.length_c   1.000
_cell.angle_alpha   90.00
_cell.angle_beta   90.00
_cell.angle_gamma   90.00
#
_symmetry.space_group_name_H-M   'P 1'
#
loop_
_entity.id
_entity.type
_entity.pdbx_description
1 polymer ?
#
loop_
_entity_poly.entity_id
_entity_poly.type
_entity_poly.pdbx_seq_one_letter_code
_entity_poly.pdbx_strand_id
1 'polypeptide(L)'
;MNSIIAYFNKPILKYSLLFGLVLGILVFAFFLGLYAMDIVPLGNNKVLDIGIHIILIAGACWYYRKKVGNGFLHLWEALTIGYVVNTIGALIAGWLIYFFVTYIDPSVFAGYIAQMKDLMMQGKAELVKNIGEAEFQKMYNGVGEMKTSEIITDEVGKKTVMAIIPILVISLILRKQDYSILQNNKS
;
A
#
# COMPACT_ATOMS: atom_id res chain seq x y z
N MET A 1 -29.78 6.89 3.22
CA MET A 1 -28.61 7.20 4.08
C MET A 1 -28.33 6.15 5.16
N ASN A 2 -29.34 5.59 5.85
CA ASN A 2 -29.11 4.60 6.92
C ASN A 2 -28.48 3.26 6.47
N SER A 3 -28.68 2.82 5.22
CA SER A 3 -28.13 1.54 4.76
C SER A 3 -26.62 1.57 4.46
N ILE A 4 -26.08 2.73 4.05
CA ILE A 4 -24.64 2.88 3.73
C ILE A 4 -23.83 2.84 5.02
N ILE A 5 -24.25 3.58 6.04
CA ILE A 5 -23.60 3.60 7.36
C ILE A 5 -23.66 2.21 8.01
N ALA A 6 -24.79 1.50 7.87
CA ALA A 6 -24.93 0.13 8.37
C ALA A 6 -23.96 -0.85 7.69
N TYR A 7 -23.64 -0.66 6.41
CA TYR A 7 -22.67 -1.48 5.69
C TYR A 7 -21.24 -1.30 6.23
N PHE A 8 -20.83 -0.05 6.47
CA PHE A 8 -19.53 0.26 7.07
C PHE A 8 -19.40 -0.16 8.53
N ASN A 9 -20.52 -0.32 9.24
CA ASN A 9 -20.54 -0.85 10.59
C ASN A 9 -20.34 -2.37 10.67
N LYS A 10 -20.32 -3.09 9.54
CA LYS A 10 -19.95 -4.51 9.55
C LYS A 10 -18.54 -4.65 10.12
N PRO A 11 -18.32 -5.53 11.11
CA PRO A 11 -17.03 -5.66 11.81
C PRO A 11 -15.84 -5.82 10.86
N ILE A 12 -16.01 -6.60 9.78
CA ILE A 12 -14.97 -6.84 8.78
C ILE A 12 -14.50 -5.55 8.11
N LEU A 13 -15.42 -4.65 7.79
CA LEU A 13 -15.10 -3.39 7.11
C LEU A 13 -14.66 -2.34 8.11
N LYS A 14 -15.35 -2.20 9.25
CA LYS A 14 -15.01 -1.25 10.31
C LYS A 14 -13.56 -1.39 10.79
N TYR A 15 -13.13 -2.60 11.10
CA TYR A 15 -11.77 -2.82 11.58
C TYR A 15 -10.76 -2.65 10.45
N SER A 16 -11.04 -3.15 9.24
CA SER A 16 -10.13 -2.95 8.10
C SER A 16 -9.92 -1.47 7.78
N LEU A 17 -10.96 -0.65 7.86
CA LEU A 17 -10.85 0.81 7.69
C LEU A 17 -10.01 1.46 8.78
N LEU A 18 -10.21 1.06 10.05
CA LEU A 18 -9.44 1.61 11.17
C LEU A 18 -7.95 1.25 11.06
N PHE A 19 -7.64 -0.02 10.75
CA PHE A 19 -6.25 -0.45 10.53
C PHE A 19 -5.65 0.21 9.28
N GLY A 20 -6.44 0.42 8.22
CA GLY A 20 -6.01 1.18 7.05
C GLY A 20 -5.69 2.65 7.36
N LEU A 21 -6.50 3.30 8.19
CA LEU A 21 -6.23 4.67 8.67
C LEU A 21 -4.93 4.75 9.46
N VAL A 22 -4.74 3.84 10.43
CA VAL A 22 -3.51 3.77 11.22
C VAL A 22 -2.31 3.49 10.31
N LEU A 23 -2.44 2.58 9.34
CA LEU A 23 -1.40 2.29 8.37
C LEU A 23 -1.00 3.54 7.58
N GLY A 24 -1.96 4.27 7.02
CA GLY A 24 -1.69 5.50 6.26
C GLY A 24 -0.96 6.56 7.08
N ILE A 25 -1.36 6.74 8.35
CA ILE A 25 -0.69 7.66 9.27
C ILE A 25 0.74 7.20 9.58
N LEU A 26 0.96 5.91 9.84
CA LEU A 26 2.30 5.38 10.14
C LEU A 26 3.24 5.47 8.94
N VAL A 27 2.74 5.20 7.73
CA VAL A 27 3.51 5.36 6.48
C VAL A 27 3.87 6.82 6.26
N PHE A 28 2.94 7.75 6.54
CA PHE A 28 3.24 9.17 6.47
C PHE A 28 4.23 9.62 7.54
N ALA A 29 4.14 9.09 8.76
CA ALA A 29 5.13 9.35 9.81
C ALA A 29 6.52 8.83 9.43
N PHE A 30 6.60 7.66 8.78
CA PHE A 30 7.85 7.14 8.22
C PHE A 30 8.42 8.06 7.13
N PHE A 31 7.57 8.57 6.23
CA PHE A 31 7.94 9.57 5.24
C PHE A 31 8.52 10.85 5.89
N LEU A 32 7.88 11.36 6.94
CA LEU A 32 8.39 12.51 7.69
C LEU A 32 9.72 12.22 8.39
N GLY A 33 9.90 10.99 8.88
CA GLY A 33 11.17 10.55 9.47
C GLY A 33 12.31 10.58 8.46
N LEU A 34 12.09 10.09 7.23
CA LEU A 34 13.07 10.17 6.15
C LEU A 34 13.39 11.62 5.79
N TYR A 35 12.35 12.45 5.67
CA TYR A 35 12.49 13.88 5.40
C TYR A 35 13.34 14.58 6.48
N ALA A 36 13.10 14.31 7.76
CA ALA A 36 13.86 14.89 8.87
C ALA A 36 15.34 14.44 8.91
N MET A 37 15.70 13.37 8.20
CA MET A 37 17.06 12.86 8.08
C MET A 37 17.76 13.34 6.78
N ASP A 38 17.15 14.26 6.03
CA ASP A 38 17.59 14.71 4.70
C ASP A 38 17.74 13.57 3.68
N ILE A 39 17.08 12.42 3.94
CA ILE A 39 16.99 11.31 2.99
C ILE A 39 15.77 11.57 2.11
N VAL A 40 15.94 11.46 0.79
CA VAL A 40 14.82 11.71 -0.10
C VAL A 40 13.69 10.71 0.15
N PRO A 41 12.52 11.21 0.60
CA PRO A 41 11.49 10.39 1.22
C PRO A 41 10.54 9.75 0.18
N LEU A 42 10.77 10.02 -1.10
CA LEU A 42 10.05 9.47 -2.25
C LEU A 42 10.97 8.52 -3.04
N GLY A 43 10.39 7.55 -3.75
CA GLY A 43 11.15 6.60 -4.57
C GLY A 43 11.65 5.39 -3.80
N ASN A 44 12.88 4.94 -4.10
CA ASN A 44 13.36 3.62 -3.70
C ASN A 44 13.55 3.46 -2.18
N ASN A 45 13.92 4.54 -1.47
CA ASN A 45 14.08 4.52 -0.01
C ASN A 45 12.77 4.24 0.72
N LYS A 46 11.64 4.59 0.09
CA LYS A 46 10.32 4.40 0.65
C LYS A 46 9.85 2.94 0.58
N VAL A 47 10.47 2.08 -0.24
CA VAL A 47 10.09 0.65 -0.35
C VAL A 47 10.13 -0.08 1.00
N LEU A 48 10.95 0.40 1.95
CA LEU A 48 11.05 -0.16 3.30
C LEU A 48 9.76 -0.05 4.13
N ASP A 49 8.85 0.86 3.79
CA ASP A 49 7.53 0.97 4.44
C ASP A 49 6.62 -0.25 4.19
N ILE A 50 7.00 -1.16 3.28
CA ILE A 50 6.27 -2.41 3.01
C ILE A 50 6.21 -3.29 4.26
N GLY A 51 7.24 -3.22 5.12
CA GLY A 51 7.23 -3.89 6.41
C GLY A 51 6.08 -3.43 7.29
N ILE A 52 5.78 -2.13 7.28
CA ILE A 52 4.65 -1.54 8.02
C ILE A 52 3.34 -2.09 7.47
N HIS A 53 3.19 -2.15 6.14
CA HIS A 53 2.00 -2.72 5.49
C HIS A 53 1.78 -4.18 5.91
N ILE A 54 2.82 -5.01 5.85
CA ILE A 54 2.76 -6.43 6.21
C ILE A 54 2.34 -6.61 7.67
N ILE A 55 2.97 -5.89 8.60
CA ILE A 55 2.69 -5.98 10.03
C ILE A 55 1.25 -5.57 10.32
N LEU A 56 0.78 -4.46 9.74
CA LEU A 56 -0.58 -3.96 9.99
C LEU A 56 -1.65 -4.86 9.37
N ILE A 57 -1.42 -5.40 8.17
CA ILE A 57 -2.33 -6.36 7.53
C ILE A 57 -2.40 -7.65 8.35
N ALA A 58 -1.26 -8.20 8.78
CA ALA A 58 -1.23 -9.39 9.63
C ALA A 58 -1.93 -9.13 10.98
N GLY A 59 -1.68 -7.97 11.59
CA GLY A 59 -2.34 -7.52 12.81
C GLY A 59 -3.85 -7.39 12.65
N ALA A 60 -4.33 -6.83 11.54
CA ALA A 60 -5.75 -6.69 11.24
C ALA A 60 -6.44 -8.06 11.08
N CYS A 61 -5.83 -8.96 10.31
CA CYS A 61 -6.32 -10.34 10.14
C CYS A 61 -6.34 -11.11 11.46
N TRP A 62 -5.28 -11.00 12.26
CA TRP A 62 -5.20 -11.64 13.58
C TRP A 62 -6.25 -11.09 14.56
N TYR A 63 -6.41 -9.76 14.59
CA TYR A 63 -7.41 -9.09 15.43
C TYR A 63 -8.83 -9.53 15.05
N TYR A 64 -9.16 -9.51 13.76
CA TYR A 64 -10.46 -9.96 13.28
C TYR A 64 -10.72 -11.42 13.65
N ARG A 65 -9.74 -12.32 13.42
CA ARG A 65 -9.84 -13.72 13.80
C ARG A 65 -10.13 -13.90 15.30
N LYS A 66 -9.42 -13.16 16.17
CA LYS A 66 -9.54 -13.32 17.62
C LYS A 66 -10.81 -12.69 18.20
N LYS A 67 -11.26 -11.56 17.66
CA LYS A 67 -12.34 -10.74 18.26
C LYS A 67 -13.69 -10.85 17.55
N VAL A 68 -13.71 -11.23 16.27
CA VAL A 68 -14.93 -11.30 15.46
C VAL A 68 -15.20 -12.73 15.01
N GLY A 69 -14.19 -13.39 14.44
CA GLY A 69 -14.34 -14.73 13.87
C GLY A 69 -14.33 -15.88 14.90
N ASN A 70 -14.33 -15.58 16.20
CA ASN A 70 -14.26 -16.59 17.29
C ASN A 70 -13.11 -17.60 17.12
N GLY A 71 -11.97 -17.14 16.61
CA GLY A 71 -10.80 -17.98 16.33
C GLY A 71 -10.73 -18.54 14.91
N PHE A 72 -11.78 -18.35 14.09
CA PHE A 72 -11.83 -18.70 12.68
C PHE A 72 -11.61 -17.49 11.77
N LEU A 73 -11.09 -17.76 10.58
CA LEU A 73 -10.87 -16.78 9.53
C LEU A 73 -10.85 -17.51 8.19
N HIS A 74 -11.81 -17.20 7.32
CA HIS A 74 -11.82 -17.73 5.96
C HIS A 74 -10.77 -17.02 5.11
N LEU A 75 -10.30 -17.71 4.06
CA LEU A 75 -9.32 -17.15 3.13
C LEU A 75 -9.84 -15.84 2.51
N TRP A 76 -11.10 -15.83 2.07
CA TRP A 76 -11.69 -14.65 1.45
C TRP A 76 -11.82 -13.48 2.44
N GLU A 77 -12.11 -13.74 3.72
CA GLU A 77 -12.15 -12.69 4.76
C GLU A 77 -10.77 -12.05 4.94
N ALA A 78 -9.73 -12.88 5.03
CA ALA A 78 -8.35 -12.41 5.16
C ALA A 78 -7.89 -11.60 3.94
N LEU A 79 -8.24 -12.06 2.73
CA LEU A 79 -7.96 -11.34 1.49
C LEU A 79 -8.67 -9.98 1.48
N THR A 80 -9.97 -9.95 1.79
CA THR A 80 -10.75 -8.70 1.83
C THR A 80 -10.16 -7.73 2.84
N ILE A 81 -9.85 -8.18 4.07
CA ILE A 81 -9.23 -7.33 5.10
C ILE A 81 -7.90 -6.78 4.58
N GLY A 82 -7.03 -7.62 4.04
CA GLY A 82 -5.73 -7.21 3.53
C GLY A 82 -5.82 -6.17 2.41
N TYR A 83 -6.68 -6.40 1.42
CA TYR A 83 -6.87 -5.44 0.32
C TYR A 83 -7.46 -4.12 0.80
N VAL A 84 -8.46 -4.14 1.69
CA VAL A 84 -9.08 -2.92 2.22
C VAL A 84 -8.07 -2.12 3.05
N VAL A 85 -7.35 -2.77 3.98
CA VAL A 85 -6.32 -2.12 4.80
C VAL A 85 -5.24 -1.48 3.91
N ASN A 86 -4.73 -2.23 2.92
CA ASN A 86 -3.71 -1.73 1.99
C ASN A 86 -4.21 -0.54 1.17
N THR A 87 -5.39 -0.66 0.58
CA THR A 87 -5.95 0.39 -0.30
C THR A 87 -6.20 1.68 0.46
N ILE A 88 -6.80 1.58 1.64
CA ILE A 88 -7.11 2.73 2.48
C ILE A 88 -5.83 3.35 3.04
N GLY A 89 -4.87 2.52 3.47
CA GLY A 89 -3.56 3.00 3.92
C GLY A 89 -2.81 3.75 2.82
N ALA A 90 -2.75 3.19 1.62
CA ALA A 90 -2.08 3.80 0.48
C ALA A 90 -2.78 5.09 0.02
N LEU A 91 -4.12 5.13 0.02
CA LEU A 91 -4.88 6.35 -0.30
C LEU A 91 -4.60 7.46 0.71
N ILE A 92 -4.67 7.15 2.00
CA ILE A 92 -4.45 8.15 3.06
C ILE A 92 -3.00 8.65 3.02
N ALA A 93 -2.03 7.75 2.90
CA ALA A 93 -0.63 8.12 2.77
C ALA A 93 -0.39 8.97 1.50
N GLY A 94 -0.94 8.57 0.36
CA GLY A 94 -0.83 9.30 -0.90
C GLY A 94 -1.37 10.73 -0.81
N TRP A 95 -2.55 10.90 -0.20
CA TRP A 95 -3.13 12.23 0.02
C TRP A 95 -2.31 13.08 1.00
N LEU A 96 -1.86 12.51 2.13
CA LEU A 96 -1.04 13.22 3.10
C LEU A 96 0.29 13.69 2.49
N ILE A 97 0.94 12.84 1.71
CA ILE A 97 2.18 13.17 1.00
C ILE A 97 1.92 14.22 -0.07
N TYR A 98 0.85 14.08 -0.84
CA TYR A 98 0.46 15.08 -1.83
C TYR A 98 0.27 16.46 -1.19
N PHE A 99 -0.43 16.54 -0.06
CA PHE A 99 -0.61 17.79 0.66
C PHE A 99 0.69 18.34 1.23
N PHE A 100 1.55 17.49 1.79
CA PHE A 100 2.87 17.89 2.28
C PHE A 100 3.72 18.51 1.17
N VAL A 101 3.84 17.80 0.06
CA VAL A 101 4.65 18.21 -1.09
C VAL A 101 4.08 19.44 -1.79
N THR A 102 2.75 19.60 -1.81
CA THR A 102 2.11 20.72 -2.50
C THR A 102 2.11 22.00 -1.67
N TYR A 103 1.88 21.90 -0.35
CA TYR A 103 1.64 23.08 0.50
C TYR A 103 2.76 23.38 1.50
N ILE A 104 3.60 22.40 1.85
CA ILE A 104 4.65 22.56 2.86
C ILE A 104 6.01 22.68 2.20
N ASP A 105 6.41 21.70 1.40
CA ASP A 105 7.73 21.70 0.76
C ASP A 105 7.72 21.12 -0.68
N PRO A 106 7.56 21.98 -1.70
CA PRO A 106 7.63 21.58 -3.11
C PRO A 106 9.01 21.08 -3.55
N SER A 107 10.08 21.41 -2.81
CA SER A 107 11.44 21.00 -3.18
C SER A 107 11.64 19.49 -3.10
N VAL A 108 10.89 18.81 -2.23
CA VAL A 108 10.88 17.34 -2.10
C VAL A 108 10.48 16.67 -3.41
N PHE A 109 9.51 17.23 -4.13
CA PHE A 109 9.10 16.70 -5.43
C PHE A 109 10.14 16.95 -6.52
N ALA A 110 10.73 18.14 -6.55
CA ALA A 110 11.78 18.46 -7.49
C ALA A 110 13.00 17.53 -7.29
N GLY A 111 13.37 17.27 -6.04
CA GLY A 111 14.42 16.32 -5.68
C GLY A 111 14.08 14.89 -6.09
N TYR A 112 12.82 14.47 -5.94
CA TYR A 112 12.33 13.18 -6.42
C TYR A 112 12.43 13.04 -7.94
N ILE A 113 11.97 14.02 -8.72
CA ILE A 113 12.09 14.03 -10.19
C ILE A 113 13.57 13.94 -10.60
N ALA A 114 14.44 14.72 -9.96
CA ALA A 114 15.88 14.71 -10.24
C ALA A 114 16.49 13.32 -9.99
N GLN A 115 16.14 12.68 -8.87
CA GLN A 115 16.61 11.32 -8.55
C GLN A 115 16.08 10.26 -9.51
N MET A 116 14.82 10.34 -9.92
CA MET A 116 14.25 9.41 -10.90
C MET A 116 14.98 9.52 -12.25
N LYS A 117 15.26 10.75 -12.70
CA LYS A 117 16.06 10.99 -13.90
C LYS A 117 17.49 10.46 -13.77
N ASP A 118 18.12 10.67 -12.62
CA ASP A 118 19.47 10.17 -12.37
C ASP A 118 19.51 8.64 -12.37
N LEU A 119 18.57 7.98 -11.69
CA LEU A 119 18.42 6.51 -11.69
C LEU A 119 18.23 5.96 -13.11
N MET A 120 17.40 6.61 -13.93
CA MET A 120 17.22 6.24 -15.33
C MET A 120 18.49 6.39 -16.16
N MET A 121 19.28 7.43 -15.91
CA MET A 121 20.56 7.65 -16.59
C MET A 121 21.61 6.61 -16.17
N GLN A 122 21.68 6.27 -14.89
CA GLN A 122 22.54 5.19 -14.38
C GLN A 122 22.18 3.83 -15.02
N GLY A 123 20.89 3.55 -15.20
CA GLY A 123 20.39 2.33 -15.84
C GLY A 123 20.28 2.41 -17.38
N LYS A 124 20.71 3.51 -18.02
CA LYS A 124 20.40 3.80 -19.43
C LYS A 124 20.80 2.65 -20.37
N ALA A 125 22.02 2.12 -20.22
CA ALA A 125 22.52 1.07 -21.11
C ALA A 125 21.64 -0.19 -21.11
N GLU A 126 21.12 -0.57 -19.95
CA GLU A 126 20.24 -1.72 -19.79
C GLU A 126 18.80 -1.41 -20.26
N LEU A 127 18.29 -0.22 -19.91
CA LEU A 127 16.96 0.22 -20.33
C LEU A 127 16.88 0.33 -21.85
N VAL A 128 17.84 1.01 -22.50
CA VAL A 128 17.89 1.15 -23.96
C VAL A 128 17.99 -0.21 -24.65
N LYS A 129 18.71 -1.17 -24.07
CA LYS A 129 18.78 -2.54 -24.59
C LYS A 129 17.41 -3.25 -24.54
N ASN A 130 16.62 -3.02 -23.50
CA ASN A 130 15.35 -3.70 -23.27
C ASN A 130 14.16 -3.05 -23.98
N ILE A 131 14.11 -1.70 -24.04
CA ILE A 131 12.97 -0.94 -24.57
C ILE A 131 13.30 -0.07 -25.78
N GLY A 132 14.58 0.10 -26.12
CA GLY A 132 15.04 0.97 -27.22
C GLY A 132 15.23 2.43 -26.80
N GLU A 133 16.07 3.17 -27.54
CA GLU A 133 16.42 4.56 -27.22
C GLU A 133 15.21 5.50 -27.33
N ALA A 134 14.32 5.28 -28.31
CA ALA A 134 13.14 6.11 -28.51
C ALA A 134 12.16 6.05 -27.32
N GLU A 135 11.89 4.85 -26.80
CA GLU A 135 11.03 4.68 -25.63
C GLU A 135 11.73 5.13 -24.34
N PHE A 136 13.05 4.94 -24.23
CA PHE A 136 13.82 5.50 -23.11
C PHE A 136 13.68 7.03 -23.04
N GLN A 137 13.86 7.73 -24.16
CA GLN A 137 13.74 9.19 -24.21
C GLN A 137 12.32 9.65 -23.89
N LYS A 138 11.31 8.93 -24.37
CA LYS A 138 9.90 9.20 -24.03
C LYS A 138 9.64 9.06 -22.54
N MET A 139 10.16 8.00 -21.91
CA MET A 139 10.04 7.77 -20.47
C MET A 139 10.81 8.84 -19.66
N TYR A 140 12.02 9.21 -20.09
CA TYR A 140 12.85 10.22 -19.43
C TYR A 140 12.20 11.61 -19.46
N ASN A 141 11.61 11.98 -20.60
CA ASN A 141 10.89 13.23 -20.74
C ASN A 141 9.58 13.21 -19.93
N GLY A 142 8.87 12.08 -19.92
CA GLY A 142 7.65 11.89 -19.12
C GLY A 142 7.86 12.08 -17.62
N VAL A 143 9.00 11.67 -17.08
CA VAL A 143 9.36 11.94 -15.66
C VAL A 143 9.48 13.45 -15.38
N GLY A 144 9.92 14.24 -16.37
CA GLY A 144 10.00 15.70 -16.24
C GLY A 144 8.64 16.41 -16.27
N GLU A 145 7.62 15.78 -16.85
CA GLU A 145 6.26 16.32 -16.98
C GLU A 145 5.31 15.82 -15.87
N MET A 146 5.80 14.94 -14.99
CA MET A 146 5.02 14.35 -13.91
C MET A 146 4.43 15.42 -13.00
N LYS A 147 3.11 15.38 -12.81
CA LYS A 147 2.40 16.28 -11.90
C LYS A 147 2.47 15.78 -10.46
N THR A 148 2.45 16.69 -9.49
CA THR A 148 2.39 16.31 -8.06
C THR A 148 1.18 15.45 -7.72
N SER A 149 0.05 15.62 -8.43
CA SER A 149 -1.15 14.78 -8.26
C SER A 149 -0.92 13.31 -8.61
N GLU A 150 0.04 13.02 -9.50
CA GLU A 150 0.35 11.66 -9.92
C GLU A 150 1.04 10.85 -8.81
N ILE A 151 1.58 11.51 -7.77
CA ILE A 151 2.11 10.85 -6.57
C ILE A 151 1.03 9.97 -5.93
N ILE A 152 -0.22 10.41 -5.89
CA ILE A 152 -1.31 9.64 -5.26
C ILE A 152 -1.55 8.33 -6.03
N THR A 153 -1.66 8.42 -7.36
CA THR A 153 -1.90 7.26 -8.21
C THR A 153 -0.70 6.33 -8.26
N ASP A 154 0.52 6.88 -8.28
CA ASP A 154 1.76 6.12 -8.24
C ASP A 154 1.87 5.34 -6.93
N GLU A 155 1.60 6.00 -5.81
CA GLU A 155 1.60 5.40 -4.48
C GLU A 155 0.60 4.25 -4.38
N VAL A 156 -0.67 4.50 -4.73
CA VAL A 156 -1.72 3.47 -4.67
C VAL A 156 -1.40 2.31 -5.61
N GLY A 157 -0.98 2.58 -6.85
CA GLY A 157 -0.68 1.55 -7.84
C GLY A 157 0.47 0.65 -7.40
N LYS A 158 1.63 1.24 -7.07
CA LYS A 158 2.83 0.51 -6.65
C LYS A 158 2.58 -0.31 -5.38
N LYS A 159 1.94 0.28 -4.36
CA LYS A 159 1.64 -0.43 -3.10
C LYS A 159 0.63 -1.55 -3.30
N THR A 160 -0.37 -1.35 -4.16
CA THR A 160 -1.33 -2.42 -4.47
C THR A 160 -0.64 -3.62 -5.09
N VAL A 161 0.20 -3.42 -6.12
CA VAL A 161 0.92 -4.52 -6.78
C VAL A 161 1.87 -5.23 -5.80
N MET A 162 2.65 -4.47 -5.03
CA MET A 162 3.58 -5.03 -4.04
C MET A 162 2.87 -5.79 -2.92
N ALA A 163 1.66 -5.40 -2.54
CA ALA A 163 0.91 -6.02 -1.45
C ALA A 163 0.20 -7.33 -1.84
N ILE A 164 0.04 -7.65 -3.13
CA ILE A 164 -0.68 -8.87 -3.58
C ILE A 164 -0.06 -10.12 -2.96
N ILE A 165 1.26 -10.32 -3.12
CA ILE A 165 1.94 -11.52 -2.63
C ILE A 165 1.90 -11.60 -1.09
N PRO A 166 2.29 -10.55 -0.33
CA PRO A 166 2.20 -10.59 1.12
C PRO A 166 0.78 -10.82 1.64
N ILE A 167 -0.24 -10.20 1.05
CA ILE A 167 -1.65 -10.40 1.44
C ILE A 167 -2.03 -11.88 1.26
N LEU A 168 -1.67 -12.49 0.13
CA LEU A 168 -1.92 -13.91 -0.11
C LEU A 168 -1.24 -14.81 0.93
N VAL A 169 0.05 -14.57 1.20
CA VAL A 169 0.82 -15.35 2.18
C VAL A 169 0.22 -15.23 3.59
N ILE A 170 -0.07 -14.00 4.04
CA ILE A 170 -0.70 -13.75 5.35
C ILE A 170 -2.06 -14.45 5.42
N SER A 171 -2.85 -14.36 4.35
CA SER A 171 -4.17 -14.96 4.28
C SER A 171 -4.13 -16.48 4.36
N LEU A 172 -3.12 -17.12 3.76
CA LEU A 172 -2.91 -18.57 3.86
C LEU A 172 -2.46 -18.99 5.27
N ILE A 173 -1.51 -18.27 5.88
CA ILE A 173 -0.97 -18.58 7.21
C ILE A 173 -2.05 -18.42 8.29
N LEU A 174 -2.83 -17.35 8.23
CA LEU A 174 -3.82 -17.04 9.27
C LEU A 174 -5.17 -17.72 9.04
N ARG A 175 -5.38 -18.39 7.90
CA ARG A 175 -6.60 -19.13 7.61
C ARG A 175 -6.86 -20.19 8.67
N LYS A 176 -8.07 -20.19 9.22
CA LYS A 176 -8.58 -21.29 10.06
C LYS A 176 -10.06 -21.45 9.77
N GLN A 177 -10.43 -22.58 9.17
CA GLN A 177 -11.81 -22.91 8.80
C GLN A 177 -12.35 -23.98 9.74
N ASP A 178 -13.66 -23.95 10.00
CA ASP A 178 -14.35 -25.06 10.65
C ASP A 178 -14.83 -26.05 9.59
N TYR A 179 -14.40 -27.32 9.71
CA TYR A 179 -14.78 -28.41 8.80
C TYR A 179 -15.79 -29.38 9.44
N SER A 180 -16.34 -29.04 10.61
CA SER A 180 -17.34 -29.85 11.35
C SER A 180 -18.55 -30.23 10.49
N ILE A 181 -18.97 -29.34 9.58
CA ILE A 181 -20.08 -29.54 8.62
C ILE A 181 -19.83 -30.68 7.62
N LEU A 182 -18.57 -31.00 7.31
CA LEU A 182 -18.22 -32.11 6.40
C LEU A 182 -18.20 -33.47 7.11
N GLN A 183 -18.17 -33.48 8.45
CA GLN A 183 -18.13 -34.72 9.24
C GLN A 183 -19.54 -35.28 9.50
N ASN A 184 -20.58 -34.42 9.56
CA ASN A 184 -21.96 -34.85 9.82
C ASN A 184 -22.66 -35.54 8.63
N ASN A 185 -22.11 -35.50 7.41
CA ASN A 185 -22.69 -36.20 6.25
C ASN A 185 -22.09 -37.60 6.02
N LYS A 186 -21.40 -38.17 7.02
CA LYS A 186 -20.81 -39.51 6.96
C LYS A 186 -21.48 -40.53 7.90
N SER A 187 -22.69 -40.27 8.40
CA SER A 187 -23.50 -41.23 9.16
C SER A 187 -24.62 -41.82 8.32
#